data_AF-A0A0K1EGB0-F1
#
_entry.id   AF-A0A0K1EGB0-F1
#
_cell.length_a   1.000
_cell.length_b   1.000
_cell.length_c   1.000
_cell.angle_alpha   90.00
_cell.angle_beta   90.00
_cell.angle_gamma   90.00
#
_symmetry.space_group_name_H-M   'P 1'
#
loop_
_entity.id
_entity.type
_entity.pdbx_description
1 polymer ?
#
loop_
_entity_poly.entity_id
_entity_poly.type
_entity_poly.pdbx_seq_one_letter_code
_entity_poly.pdbx_strand_id
1 'polypeptide(L)'
;MTHAENLAVHVAETMVWWTLEKPLVVQPGGNVQRRGRLVVDEEGAVHEPGPAVRALVERRTALLEQAGWPGSWRSTWLPGRFLLFLTSLNLVDGAANVMSAGFYGEFNFPPCDLWVEFLGEIRLGNGSREQALLSWIPEAFVPLAQRGIEVNPEECLGWVEDLAPQLQGELTAIVGG
;
A
#
# COMPACT_ATOMS: atom_id res chain seq x y z
N MET A 1 3.96 14.65 -17.44
CA MET A 1 4.39 14.09 -16.15
C MET A 1 5.02 12.74 -16.45
N THR A 2 6.22 12.49 -15.95
CA THR A 2 6.91 11.19 -16.04
C THR A 2 6.27 10.19 -15.08
N HIS A 3 6.54 8.89 -15.25
CA HIS A 3 6.07 7.87 -14.29
C HIS A 3 6.55 8.15 -12.87
N ALA A 4 7.82 8.54 -12.70
CA ALA A 4 8.39 8.86 -11.40
C ALA A 4 7.70 10.08 -10.74
N GLU A 5 7.34 11.10 -11.51
CA GLU A 5 6.58 12.25 -11.00
C GLU A 5 5.17 11.85 -10.55
N ASN A 6 4.47 11.01 -11.31
CA ASN A 6 3.15 10.49 -10.91
C ASN A 6 3.25 9.66 -9.63
N LEU A 7 4.23 8.76 -9.55
CA LEU A 7 4.46 7.92 -8.38
C LEU A 7 4.76 8.77 -7.14
N ALA A 8 5.58 9.82 -7.27
CA ALA A 8 5.86 10.77 -6.19
C ALA A 8 4.58 11.46 -5.68
N VAL A 9 3.70 11.87 -6.59
CA VAL A 9 2.39 12.45 -6.25
C VAL A 9 1.54 11.43 -5.48
N HIS A 10 1.41 10.19 -5.97
CA HIS A 10 0.59 9.17 -5.32
C HIS A 10 1.11 8.79 -3.92
N VAL A 11 2.44 8.72 -3.73
CA VAL A 11 3.05 8.50 -2.41
C VAL A 11 2.70 9.67 -1.47
N ALA A 12 2.88 10.92 -1.92
CA ALA A 12 2.58 12.10 -1.13
C ALA A 12 1.09 12.17 -0.75
N GLU A 13 0.19 11.91 -1.69
CA GLU A 13 -1.26 11.82 -1.45
C GLU A 13 -1.59 10.78 -0.39
N THR A 14 -1.00 9.59 -0.47
CA THR A 14 -1.23 8.50 0.49
C THR A 14 -0.83 8.92 1.91
N MET A 15 0.34 9.56 2.06
CA MET A 15 0.83 10.04 3.36
C MET A 15 0.01 11.22 3.92
N VAL A 16 -0.44 12.14 3.07
CA VAL A 16 -1.31 13.24 3.48
C VAL A 16 -2.68 12.70 3.90
N TRP A 17 -3.25 11.78 3.11
CA TRP A 17 -4.48 11.08 3.44
C TRP A 17 -4.39 10.40 4.80
N TRP A 18 -3.31 9.65 5.05
CA TRP A 18 -3.03 9.04 6.34
C TRP A 18 -3.05 10.05 7.50
N THR A 19 -2.41 11.21 7.31
CA THR A 19 -2.33 12.26 8.34
C THR A 19 -3.69 12.88 8.66
N LEU A 20 -4.49 13.13 7.63
CA LEU A 20 -5.81 13.77 7.75
C LEU A 20 -6.85 12.82 8.35
N GLU A 21 -6.91 11.59 7.85
CA GLU A 21 -8.01 10.67 8.15
C GLU A 21 -7.70 9.71 9.30
N LYS A 22 -6.41 9.43 9.53
CA LYS A 22 -5.96 8.38 10.47
C LYS A 22 -6.78 7.09 10.28
N PRO A 23 -6.75 6.51 9.08
CA PRO A 23 -7.74 5.53 8.65
C PRO A 23 -7.65 4.19 9.38
N LEU A 24 -6.61 3.95 10.18
CA LEU A 24 -6.42 2.72 10.93
C LEU A 24 -6.23 3.02 12.42
N VAL A 25 -6.87 2.21 13.27
CA VAL A 25 -6.74 2.28 14.72
C VAL A 25 -6.53 0.88 15.27
N VAL A 26 -5.57 0.72 16.18
CA VAL A 26 -5.40 -0.52 16.95
C VAL A 26 -6.35 -0.49 18.15
N GLN A 27 -7.26 -1.47 18.23
CA GLN A 27 -8.25 -1.60 19.29
C GLN A 27 -7.64 -2.14 20.59
N PRO A 28 -8.30 -1.92 21.74
CA PRO A 28 -8.03 -2.70 22.95
C PRO A 28 -8.18 -4.20 22.63
N GLY A 29 -7.08 -4.95 22.68
CA GLY A 29 -7.01 -6.33 22.21
C GLY A 29 -6.07 -6.56 21.03
N GLY A 30 -5.55 -5.49 20.41
CA GLY A 30 -4.50 -5.55 19.40
C GLY A 30 -4.98 -5.67 17.95
N ASN A 31 -6.29 -5.83 17.73
CA ASN A 31 -6.86 -5.91 16.38
C ASN A 31 -6.85 -4.54 15.69
N VAL A 32 -6.55 -4.54 14.40
CA VAL A 32 -6.64 -3.36 13.55
C VAL A 32 -8.09 -3.15 13.12
N GLN A 33 -8.58 -1.92 13.29
CA GLN A 33 -9.87 -1.50 12.75
C GLN A 33 -9.66 -0.39 11.72
N ARG A 34 -10.28 -0.57 10.56
CA ARG A 34 -10.37 0.45 9.52
C ARG A 34 -11.49 1.46 9.80
N ARG A 35 -11.20 2.74 9.63
CA ARG A 35 -12.09 3.90 9.81
C ARG A 35 -12.09 4.85 8.61
N GLY A 36 -11.25 4.58 7.60
CA GLY A 36 -11.13 5.40 6.40
C GLY A 36 -12.41 5.44 5.58
N ARG A 37 -12.62 6.56 4.88
CA ARG A 37 -13.79 6.79 4.01
C ARG A 37 -13.67 6.14 2.63
N LEU A 38 -12.47 5.72 2.23
CA LEU A 38 -12.27 5.00 0.98
C LEU A 38 -12.90 3.62 1.10
N VAL A 39 -13.36 3.02 0.01
CA VAL A 39 -13.84 1.64 0.00
C VAL A 39 -13.43 1.05 -1.33
N VAL A 40 -12.96 -0.19 -1.30
CA VAL A 40 -12.67 -0.98 -2.48
C VAL A 40 -13.38 -2.31 -2.32
N ASP A 41 -13.93 -2.80 -3.43
CA ASP A 41 -14.35 -4.19 -3.56
C ASP A 41 -13.08 -5.05 -3.70
N GLU A 42 -12.58 -5.59 -2.57
CA GLU A 42 -11.36 -6.38 -2.55
C GLU A 42 -11.49 -7.66 -3.38
N GLU A 43 -12.66 -8.29 -3.40
CA GLU A 43 -12.92 -9.49 -4.21
C GLU A 43 -12.80 -9.16 -5.71
N GLY A 44 -13.42 -8.06 -6.14
CA GLY A 44 -13.23 -7.54 -7.50
C GLY A 44 -11.76 -7.17 -7.80
N ALA A 45 -11.07 -6.58 -6.83
CA ALA A 45 -9.67 -6.17 -6.97
C ALA A 45 -8.70 -7.35 -7.07
N VAL A 46 -9.05 -8.55 -6.60
CA VAL A 46 -8.25 -9.77 -6.85
C VAL A 46 -8.15 -10.04 -8.35
N HIS A 47 -9.24 -9.83 -9.10
CA HIS A 47 -9.30 -10.12 -10.53
C HIS A 47 -8.83 -8.95 -11.39
N GLU A 48 -9.16 -7.73 -11.00
CA GLU A 48 -8.84 -6.51 -11.75
C GLU A 48 -8.27 -5.42 -10.83
N PRO A 49 -7.04 -5.60 -10.29
CA PRO A 49 -6.45 -4.67 -9.33
C PRO A 49 -6.19 -3.28 -9.92
N GLY A 50 -5.80 -3.20 -11.19
CA GLY A 50 -5.48 -1.93 -11.87
C GLY A 50 -6.64 -0.91 -11.86
N PRO A 51 -7.83 -1.27 -12.36
CA PRO A 51 -9.03 -0.42 -12.26
C PRO A 51 -9.39 -0.04 -10.82
N ALA A 52 -9.31 -0.98 -9.87
CA ALA A 52 -9.65 -0.73 -8.47
C ALA A 52 -8.71 0.30 -7.81
N VAL A 53 -7.40 0.15 -8.01
CA VAL A 53 -6.39 1.09 -7.49
C VAL A 53 -6.56 2.46 -8.14
N ARG A 54 -6.79 2.53 -9.46
CA ARG A 54 -7.01 3.79 -10.16
C ARG A 54 -8.22 4.55 -9.59
N ALA A 55 -9.35 3.87 -9.44
CA ALA A 55 -10.56 4.47 -8.89
C ALA A 55 -10.35 4.95 -7.44
N LEU A 56 -9.58 4.20 -6.63
CA LEU A 56 -9.23 4.60 -5.28
C LEU A 56 -8.34 5.84 -5.26
N VAL A 57 -7.30 5.89 -6.09
CA VAL A 57 -6.40 7.05 -6.21
C VAL A 57 -7.19 8.28 -6.63
N GLU A 58 -7.99 8.19 -7.69
CA GLU A 58 -8.86 9.29 -8.17
C GLU A 58 -9.80 9.80 -7.06
N ARG A 59 -10.40 8.86 -6.28
CA ARG A 59 -11.27 9.22 -5.17
C ARG A 59 -10.52 9.91 -4.05
N ARG A 60 -9.31 9.43 -3.71
CA ARG A 60 -8.45 10.04 -2.69
C ARG A 60 -8.02 11.44 -3.11
N THR A 61 -7.53 11.61 -4.35
CA THR A 61 -7.17 12.92 -4.91
C THR A 61 -8.33 13.91 -4.78
N ALA A 62 -9.54 13.54 -5.22
CA ALA A 62 -10.71 14.43 -5.13
C ALA A 62 -11.06 14.82 -3.68
N LEU A 63 -10.91 13.91 -2.71
CA LEU A 63 -11.15 14.21 -1.30
C LEU A 63 -10.06 15.11 -0.71
N LEU A 64 -8.81 14.93 -1.12
CA LEU A 64 -7.68 15.76 -0.72
C LEU A 64 -7.79 17.18 -1.30
N GLU A 65 -8.22 17.32 -2.55
CA GLU A 65 -8.50 18.61 -3.18
C GLU A 65 -9.61 19.37 -2.44
N GLN A 66 -10.69 18.68 -2.05
CA GLN A 66 -11.75 19.26 -1.22
C GLN A 66 -11.26 19.70 0.16
N ALA A 67 -10.23 19.04 0.69
CA ALA A 67 -9.55 19.41 1.93
C ALA A 67 -8.47 20.50 1.74
N GLY A 68 -8.25 20.97 0.50
CA GLY A 68 -7.32 22.05 0.17
C GLY A 68 -5.88 21.61 -0.08
N TRP A 69 -5.61 20.33 -0.37
CA TRP A 69 -4.31 19.85 -0.84
C TRP A 69 -4.16 20.05 -2.37
N PRO A 70 -2.97 20.37 -2.93
CA PRO A 70 -1.68 20.52 -2.26
C PRO A 70 -1.52 21.78 -1.39
N GLY A 71 -2.32 22.82 -1.59
CA GLY A 71 -2.39 24.01 -0.72
C GLY A 71 -1.03 24.51 -0.18
N SER A 72 -1.00 24.92 1.10
CA SER A 72 0.25 25.22 1.83
C SER A 72 0.81 24.00 2.58
N TRP A 73 0.32 22.80 2.29
CA TRP A 73 0.75 21.59 2.96
C TRP A 73 2.15 21.25 2.45
N ARG A 74 3.17 21.47 3.29
CA ARG A 74 4.47 20.89 3.03
C ARG A 74 4.35 19.40 3.33
N SER A 75 4.41 18.56 2.31
CA SER A 75 4.49 17.12 2.50
C SER A 75 5.81 16.82 3.22
N THR A 76 5.74 16.66 4.53
CA THR A 76 6.80 15.97 5.27
C THR A 76 6.63 14.49 4.99
N TRP A 77 7.63 13.90 4.37
CA TRP A 77 7.72 12.46 4.23
C TRP A 77 7.57 11.79 5.59
N LEU A 78 6.64 10.86 5.69
CA LEU A 78 6.31 10.17 6.94
C LEU A 78 7.11 8.87 7.05
N PRO A 79 7.53 8.48 8.27
CA PRO A 79 8.23 7.22 8.48
C PRO A 79 7.32 6.03 8.15
N GLY A 80 7.90 5.03 7.49
CA GLY A 80 7.22 3.81 7.07
C GLY A 80 8.05 3.03 6.06
N ARG A 81 7.46 1.96 5.54
CA ARG A 81 8.11 1.07 4.55
C ARG A 81 7.17 0.81 3.38
N PHE A 82 7.73 0.51 2.22
CA PHE A 82 6.94 0.15 1.04
C PHE A 82 6.79 -1.36 0.94
N LEU A 83 5.57 -1.79 0.69
CA LEU A 83 5.17 -3.18 0.56
C LEU A 83 4.72 -3.45 -0.88
N LEU A 84 5.12 -4.59 -1.43
CA LEU A 84 4.55 -5.17 -2.64
C LEU A 84 3.60 -6.30 -2.29
N PHE A 85 2.49 -6.33 -3.00
CA PHE A 85 1.59 -7.47 -3.07
C PHE A 85 1.50 -7.98 -4.53
N LEU A 86 2.03 -9.18 -4.76
CA LEU A 86 2.13 -9.86 -6.05
C LEU A 86 0.84 -10.63 -6.32
N THR A 87 -0.14 -9.95 -6.94
CA THR A 87 -1.49 -10.50 -7.14
C THR A 87 -1.55 -11.84 -7.89
N SER A 88 -0.57 -12.11 -8.76
CA SER A 88 -0.43 -13.36 -9.53
C SER A 88 -0.12 -14.60 -8.67
N LEU A 89 0.40 -14.39 -7.45
CA LEU A 89 0.83 -15.47 -6.55
C LEU A 89 -0.14 -15.70 -5.38
N ASN A 90 -1.23 -14.94 -5.30
CA ASN A 90 -2.17 -14.99 -4.18
C ASN A 90 -3.09 -16.24 -4.23
N LEU A 91 -3.05 -17.08 -3.20
CA LEU A 91 -3.94 -18.24 -3.03
C LEU A 91 -5.10 -17.96 -2.07
N VAL A 92 -5.10 -16.82 -1.36
CA VAL A 92 -6.19 -16.40 -0.45
C VAL A 92 -6.39 -17.40 0.69
N ASP A 93 -5.32 -17.75 1.41
CA ASP A 93 -5.38 -18.72 2.51
C ASP A 93 -5.86 -18.12 3.86
N GLY A 94 -5.94 -16.79 3.96
CA GLY A 94 -6.35 -16.05 5.15
C GLY A 94 -5.33 -16.03 6.29
N ALA A 95 -4.15 -16.64 6.14
CA ALA A 95 -3.16 -16.75 7.21
C ALA A 95 -2.61 -15.37 7.60
N ALA A 96 -2.34 -14.52 6.60
CA ALA A 96 -1.82 -13.17 6.84
C ALA A 96 -2.83 -12.28 7.59
N ASN A 97 -4.14 -12.41 7.32
CA ASN A 97 -5.19 -11.68 8.04
C ASN A 97 -5.15 -12.00 9.54
N VAL A 98 -5.16 -13.28 9.90
CA VAL A 98 -5.20 -13.73 11.30
C VAL A 98 -3.93 -13.29 12.04
N MET A 99 -2.76 -13.53 11.46
CA MET A 99 -1.47 -13.29 12.14
C MET A 99 -1.09 -11.81 12.23
N SER A 100 -1.60 -10.99 11.31
CA SER A 100 -1.42 -9.55 11.33
C SER A 100 -2.47 -8.82 12.18
N ALA A 101 -3.32 -9.56 12.92
CA ALA A 101 -4.41 -9.02 13.74
C ALA A 101 -5.41 -8.18 12.92
N GLY A 102 -5.74 -8.65 11.71
CA GLY A 102 -6.66 -7.99 10.79
C GLY A 102 -6.07 -6.79 10.06
N PHE A 103 -4.74 -6.64 10.02
CA PHE A 103 -4.10 -5.60 9.20
C PHE A 103 -4.30 -5.90 7.71
N TYR A 104 -3.98 -7.12 7.28
CA TYR A 104 -4.34 -7.59 5.94
C TYR A 104 -5.82 -7.96 5.87
N GLY A 105 -6.46 -7.72 4.74
CA GLY A 105 -7.81 -8.21 4.43
C GLY A 105 -7.85 -9.72 4.20
N GLU A 106 -9.05 -10.24 3.95
CA GLU A 106 -9.27 -11.68 3.68
C GLU A 106 -8.51 -12.16 2.44
N PHE A 107 -8.32 -11.26 1.47
CA PHE A 107 -7.64 -11.51 0.20
C PHE A 107 -6.15 -11.14 0.20
N ASN A 108 -5.51 -11.06 1.37
CA ASN A 108 -4.11 -10.64 1.58
C ASN A 108 -3.79 -9.18 1.22
N PHE A 109 -4.77 -8.39 0.78
CA PHE A 109 -4.55 -6.98 0.53
C PHE A 109 -4.19 -6.23 1.82
N PRO A 110 -3.19 -5.32 1.80
CA PRO A 110 -3.07 -4.32 2.85
C PRO A 110 -4.29 -3.39 2.81
N PRO A 111 -4.59 -2.62 3.87
CA PRO A 111 -5.73 -1.73 3.89
C PRO A 111 -5.70 -0.75 2.72
N CYS A 112 -6.83 -0.60 2.02
CA CYS A 112 -6.88 0.15 0.76
C CYS A 112 -6.49 1.64 0.90
N ASP A 113 -6.59 2.23 2.09
CA ASP A 113 -6.11 3.59 2.37
C ASP A 113 -4.59 3.75 2.16
N LEU A 114 -3.85 2.65 2.19
CA LEU A 114 -2.38 2.61 2.08
C LEU A 114 -1.90 2.30 0.65
N TRP A 115 -2.82 2.04 -0.28
CA TRP A 115 -2.48 1.71 -1.66
C TRP A 115 -1.94 2.93 -2.38
N VAL A 116 -0.77 2.79 -2.99
CA VAL A 116 -0.09 3.86 -3.73
C VAL A 116 -0.39 3.73 -5.21
N GLU A 117 -0.05 2.59 -5.81
CA GLU A 117 -0.14 2.38 -7.25
C GLU A 117 -0.20 0.89 -7.61
N PHE A 118 -0.83 0.55 -8.74
CA PHE A 118 -0.72 -0.78 -9.32
C PHE A 118 0.34 -0.76 -10.42
N LEU A 119 1.45 -1.46 -10.18
CA LEU A 119 2.60 -1.54 -11.07
C LEU A 119 2.38 -2.69 -12.06
N GLY A 120 2.34 -2.34 -13.35
CA GLY A 120 1.99 -3.29 -14.42
C GLY A 120 2.97 -4.44 -14.58
N GLU A 121 4.26 -4.19 -14.74
CA GLU A 121 5.29 -5.24 -14.79
C GLU A 121 6.56 -4.72 -14.11
N ILE A 122 6.90 -5.30 -12.96
CA ILE A 122 8.13 -5.02 -12.23
C ILE A 122 9.06 -6.22 -12.28
N ARG A 123 10.37 -5.97 -12.28
CA ARG A 123 11.36 -7.02 -12.13
C ARG A 123 11.56 -7.32 -10.66
N LEU A 124 11.61 -8.60 -10.28
CA LEU A 124 11.97 -9.00 -8.92
C LEU A 124 13.48 -9.29 -8.82
N GLY A 125 14.01 -9.35 -7.61
CA GLY A 125 15.42 -9.64 -7.33
C GLY A 125 15.88 -11.00 -7.84
N ASN A 126 14.96 -11.98 -7.92
CA ASN A 126 15.20 -13.29 -8.51
C ASN A 126 15.20 -13.28 -10.07
N GLY A 127 14.91 -12.14 -10.69
CA GLY A 127 14.86 -11.95 -12.14
C GLY A 127 13.51 -12.21 -12.79
N SER A 128 12.50 -12.70 -12.07
CA SER A 128 11.13 -12.85 -12.59
C SER A 128 10.48 -11.48 -12.80
N ARG A 129 9.32 -11.48 -13.46
CA ARG A 129 8.53 -10.28 -13.73
C ARG A 129 7.11 -10.49 -13.27
N GLU A 130 6.61 -9.58 -12.44
CA GLU A 130 5.29 -9.69 -11.83
C GLU A 130 4.54 -8.37 -11.90
N GLN A 131 3.22 -8.44 -11.82
CA GLN A 131 2.39 -7.27 -11.54
C GLN A 131 2.24 -7.13 -10.03
N ALA A 132 2.30 -5.91 -9.51
CA ALA A 132 2.31 -5.70 -8.07
C ALA A 132 1.48 -4.49 -7.64
N LEU A 133 0.73 -4.65 -6.56
CA LEU A 133 0.21 -3.51 -5.82
C LEU A 133 1.33 -2.98 -4.91
N LEU A 134 1.67 -1.70 -5.10
CA LEU A 134 2.54 -0.96 -4.20
C LEU A 134 1.72 -0.28 -3.11
N SER A 135 2.12 -0.46 -1.85
CA SER A 135 1.52 0.21 -0.70
C SER A 135 2.58 0.85 0.19
N TRP A 136 2.25 1.95 0.85
CA TRP A 136 3.08 2.56 1.89
C TRP A 136 2.52 2.21 3.28
N ILE A 137 3.30 1.49 4.08
CA ILE A 137 2.91 1.05 5.41
C ILE A 137 3.49 2.02 6.44
N PRO A 138 2.65 2.75 7.21
CA PRO A 138 3.14 3.63 8.26
C PRO A 138 3.95 2.85 9.30
N GLU A 139 5.01 3.47 9.84
CA GLU A 139 5.94 2.83 10.79
C GLU A 139 5.23 2.06 11.92
N ALA A 140 4.16 2.63 12.48
CA ALA A 140 3.39 2.02 13.57
C ALA A 140 2.73 0.67 13.22
N PHE A 141 2.54 0.38 11.92
CA PHE A 141 1.89 -0.84 11.42
C PHE A 141 2.89 -1.82 10.79
N VAL A 142 4.16 -1.43 10.62
CA VAL A 142 5.21 -2.31 10.07
C VAL A 142 5.31 -3.64 10.83
N PRO A 143 5.28 -3.69 12.19
CA PRO A 143 5.31 -4.97 12.90
C PRO A 143 4.11 -5.88 12.60
N LEU A 144 2.94 -5.31 12.33
CA LEU A 144 1.74 -6.10 12.00
C LEU A 144 1.82 -6.66 10.58
N ALA A 145 2.26 -5.83 9.63
CA ALA A 145 2.51 -6.25 8.26
C ALA A 145 3.59 -7.35 8.20
N GLN A 146 4.70 -7.17 8.92
CA GLN A 146 5.77 -8.15 9.02
C GLN A 146 5.27 -9.53 9.48
N ARG A 147 4.42 -9.58 10.52
CA ARG A 147 3.83 -10.85 10.97
C ARG A 147 2.98 -11.54 9.91
N GLY A 148 2.29 -10.80 9.05
CA GLY A 148 1.54 -11.38 7.94
C GLY A 148 2.45 -11.91 6.83
N ILE A 149 3.52 -11.18 6.50
CA ILE A 149 4.55 -11.62 5.54
C ILE A 149 5.19 -12.94 5.99
N GLU A 150 5.56 -13.05 7.27
CA GLU A 150 6.24 -14.23 7.83
C GLU A 150 5.42 -15.52 7.77
N VAL A 151 4.09 -15.42 7.63
CA VAL A 151 3.19 -16.57 7.59
C VAL A 151 2.54 -16.76 6.22
N ASN A 152 2.94 -16.01 5.20
CA ASN A 152 2.38 -16.10 3.85
C ASN A 152 3.20 -17.12 3.02
N PRO A 153 2.76 -18.39 2.92
CA PRO A 153 3.56 -19.46 2.31
C PRO A 153 3.72 -19.32 0.79
N GLU A 154 2.86 -18.53 0.15
CA GLU A 154 2.87 -18.25 -1.28
C GLU A 154 3.79 -17.09 -1.67
N GLU A 155 4.41 -16.42 -0.68
CA GLU A 155 5.38 -15.35 -0.86
C GLU A 155 4.87 -14.20 -1.77
N CYS A 156 3.56 -13.95 -1.76
CA CYS A 156 2.95 -12.87 -2.53
C CYS A 156 3.07 -11.51 -1.83
N LEU A 157 3.45 -11.48 -0.55
CA LEU A 157 3.67 -10.26 0.23
C LEU A 157 5.16 -10.10 0.54
N GLY A 158 5.70 -8.90 0.33
CA GLY A 158 7.07 -8.61 0.77
C GLY A 158 7.45 -7.15 0.65
N TRP A 159 8.50 -6.76 1.36
CA TRP A 159 9.01 -5.40 1.33
C TRP A 159 9.69 -5.10 -0.01
N VAL A 160 9.58 -3.86 -0.48
CA VAL A 160 10.18 -3.46 -1.77
C VAL A 160 11.70 -3.64 -1.75
N GLU A 161 12.37 -3.31 -0.65
CA GLU A 161 13.82 -3.46 -0.49
C GLU A 161 14.31 -4.91 -0.62
N ASP A 162 13.45 -5.89 -0.31
CA ASP A 162 13.79 -7.31 -0.37
C ASP A 162 13.41 -7.90 -1.76
N LEU A 163 12.21 -7.58 -2.25
CA LEU A 163 11.67 -8.15 -3.49
C LEU A 163 12.14 -7.44 -4.76
N ALA A 164 12.31 -6.11 -4.71
CA ALA A 164 12.67 -5.28 -5.87
C ALA A 164 13.62 -4.12 -5.46
N PRO A 165 14.88 -4.40 -5.09
CA PRO A 165 15.83 -3.41 -4.59
C PRO A 165 16.02 -2.20 -5.52
N GLN A 166 15.89 -2.38 -6.84
CA GLN A 166 15.96 -1.29 -7.81
C GLN A 166 14.79 -0.31 -7.67
N LEU A 167 13.57 -0.80 -7.42
CA LEU A 167 12.40 0.03 -7.16
C LEU A 167 12.55 0.77 -5.83
N GLN A 168 13.17 0.14 -4.83
CA GLN A 168 13.50 0.81 -3.57
C GLN A 168 14.41 2.02 -3.81
N GLY A 169 15.39 1.91 -4.71
CA GLY A 169 16.26 3.02 -5.09
C GLY A 169 15.47 4.19 -5.69
N GLU A 170 14.51 3.90 -6.57
CA GLU A 170 13.62 4.90 -7.17
C GLU A 170 12.73 5.59 -6.12
N LEU A 171 12.09 4.81 -5.25
CA LEU A 171 11.24 5.32 -4.16
C LEU A 171 12.05 6.16 -3.17
N THR A 172 13.29 5.77 -2.86
CA THR A 172 14.19 6.54 -1.98
C THR A 172 14.57 7.86 -2.63
N ALA A 173 14.80 7.90 -3.95
CA ALA A 173 15.08 9.15 -4.65
C ALA A 173 13.87 10.11 -4.66
N ILE A 174 12.66 9.55 -4.73
CA ILE A 174 11.40 10.30 -4.63
C ILE A 174 11.21 10.89 -3.23
N VAL A 175 11.42 10.09 -2.18
CA VAL A 175 11.15 10.46 -0.78
C VAL A 175 12.33 11.24 -0.17
N GLY A 176 13.54 11.12 -0.70
CA GLY A 176 14.75 11.79 -0.22
C GLY A 176 15.05 13.14 -0.89
N GLY A 177 14.35 13.47 -1.98
CA GLY A 177 14.43 14.76 -2.68
C GLY A 177 13.52 15.82 -2.06
#